data_AF-A0A4S8LXT6-F1
#
_entry.id   AF-A0A4S8LXT6-F1
#
_cell.length_a   1.000
_cell.length_b   1.000
_cell.length_c   1.000
_cell.angle_alpha   90.00
_cell.angle_beta   90.00
_cell.angle_gamma   90.00
#
_symmetry.space_group_name_H-M   'P 1'
#
loop_
_entity.id
_entity.type
_entity.pdbx_description
1 polymer ?
#
loop_
_entity_poly.entity_id
_entity_poly.type
_entity_poly.pdbx_seq_one_letter_code
_entity_poly.pdbx_strand_id
1 'polypeptide(L)'
;TPTPISTPDGRIFVVLVGRPRGSEWGQVADAAAQKLEETRSRCSWAAKQLSHRRGNFLALTTGISYGGGQIRPGNLVHNRNNAARLAELVAYKSFQRMSGFANG
;
A
#
# COMPACT_ATOMS: atom_id res chain seq x y z
N THR A 1 -18.76 -3.62 -11.77
CA THR A 1 -18.72 -2.61 -12.83
C THR A 1 -18.02 -1.38 -12.30
N PRO A 2 -17.09 -0.76 -13.04
CA PRO A 2 -16.53 0.53 -12.65
C PRO A 2 -17.65 1.57 -12.52
N THR A 3 -17.70 2.28 -11.40
CA THR A 3 -18.73 3.29 -11.13
C THR A 3 -18.08 4.65 -10.90
N PRO A 4 -18.27 5.64 -11.80
CA PRO A 4 -17.74 6.98 -11.59
C PRO A 4 -18.59 7.74 -10.57
N ILE A 5 -17.93 8.64 -9.82
CA ILE A 5 -18.59 9.69 -9.06
C ILE A 5 -18.19 11.01 -9.73
N SER A 6 -19.20 11.74 -10.19
CA SER A 6 -19.05 12.99 -10.93
C SER A 6 -19.67 14.19 -10.21
N THR A 7 -19.13 15.36 -10.46
CA THR A 7 -19.76 16.63 -10.13
C THR A 7 -20.96 16.91 -11.06
N PRO A 8 -21.83 17.90 -10.75
CA PRO A 8 -23.01 18.21 -11.57
C PRO A 8 -22.68 18.62 -13.02
N ASP A 9 -21.51 19.20 -13.27
CA ASP A 9 -20.98 19.53 -14.61
C ASP A 9 -20.37 18.32 -15.33
N GLY A 10 -20.47 17.12 -14.77
CA GLY A 10 -20.03 15.87 -15.39
C GLY A 10 -18.56 15.52 -15.18
N ARG A 11 -17.79 16.34 -14.44
CA ARG A 11 -16.39 16.03 -14.15
C ARG A 11 -16.29 14.86 -13.16
N ILE A 12 -15.63 13.79 -13.59
CA ILE A 12 -15.33 12.63 -12.76
C ILE A 12 -14.16 12.98 -11.83
N PHE A 13 -14.35 12.80 -10.52
CA PHE A 13 -13.29 13.04 -9.53
C PHE A 13 -12.95 11.79 -8.71
N VAL A 14 -13.78 10.74 -8.76
CA VAL A 14 -13.49 9.41 -8.22
C VAL A 14 -14.03 8.34 -9.17
N VAL A 15 -13.32 7.23 -9.30
CA VAL A 15 -13.81 6.02 -9.98
C VAL A 15 -13.72 4.84 -9.02
N LEU A 16 -14.85 4.19 -8.75
CA LEU A 16 -14.91 2.91 -8.06
C LEU A 16 -14.56 1.82 -9.07
N VAL A 17 -13.27 1.49 -9.21
CA VAL A 17 -12.73 0.61 -10.28
C VAL A 17 -13.20 -0.85 -10.21
N GLY A 18 -13.87 -1.24 -9.13
CA GLY A 18 -14.38 -2.60 -8.92
C GLY A 18 -13.28 -3.59 -8.56
N ARG A 19 -13.39 -4.82 -9.09
CA ARG A 19 -12.50 -5.95 -8.78
C ARG A 19 -11.73 -6.37 -10.04
N PRO A 20 -10.44 -6.73 -9.94
CA PRO A 20 -9.68 -7.31 -11.05
C PRO A 20 -10.32 -8.60 -11.58
N ARG A 21 -10.06 -8.90 -12.85
CA ARG A 21 -10.53 -10.14 -13.48
C ARG A 21 -9.86 -11.36 -12.81
N GLY A 22 -10.61 -12.47 -12.75
CA GLY A 22 -10.18 -13.75 -12.19
C GLY A 22 -10.88 -14.10 -10.87
N SER A 23 -11.28 -15.37 -10.74
CA SER A 23 -11.92 -15.94 -9.53
C SER A 23 -11.02 -15.85 -8.29
N GLU A 24 -9.71 -15.93 -8.50
CA GLU A 24 -8.69 -16.03 -7.44
C GLU A 24 -8.42 -14.71 -6.69
N TRP A 25 -9.02 -13.58 -7.09
CA TRP A 25 -8.70 -12.29 -6.48
C TRP A 25 -8.95 -12.23 -4.97
N GLY A 26 -9.97 -12.94 -4.47
CA GLY A 26 -10.19 -13.07 -3.03
C GLY A 26 -8.99 -13.69 -2.33
N GLN A 27 -8.48 -14.81 -2.87
CA GLN A 27 -7.30 -15.50 -2.33
C GLN A 27 -6.03 -14.64 -2.39
N VAL A 28 -5.89 -13.82 -3.44
CA VAL A 28 -4.77 -12.86 -3.54
C VAL A 28 -4.82 -11.84 -2.41
N ALA A 29 -6.03 -11.33 -2.10
CA ALA A 29 -6.25 -10.41 -0.99
C ALA A 29 -5.98 -11.05 0.37
N ASP A 30 -6.51 -12.25 0.60
CA ASP A 30 -6.32 -13.00 1.84
C ASP A 30 -4.83 -13.33 2.08
N ALA A 31 -4.14 -13.79 1.04
CA ALA A 31 -2.70 -14.08 1.11
C ALA A 31 -1.87 -12.83 1.41
N ALA A 32 -2.22 -11.68 0.84
CA ALA A 32 -1.55 -10.41 1.15
C ALA A 32 -1.78 -9.98 2.60
N ALA A 33 -3.03 -10.09 3.09
CA ALA A 33 -3.39 -9.76 4.46
C ALA A 33 -2.66 -10.66 5.48
N GLN A 34 -2.65 -11.97 5.24
CA GLN A 34 -1.90 -12.93 6.04
C GLN A 34 -0.40 -12.57 6.06
N LYS A 35 0.17 -12.27 4.89
CA LYS A 35 1.59 -11.94 4.78
C LYS A 35 1.97 -10.66 5.54
N LEU A 36 1.08 -9.67 5.60
CA LEU A 36 1.28 -8.48 6.44
C LEU A 36 1.34 -8.85 7.92
N GLU A 37 0.41 -9.66 8.41
CA GLU A 37 0.35 -10.02 9.82
C GLU A 37 1.57 -10.87 10.23
N GLU A 38 1.98 -11.83 9.40
CA GLU A 38 3.23 -12.61 9.61
C GLU A 38 4.48 -11.74 9.64
N THR A 39 4.49 -10.63 8.90
CA THR A 39 5.63 -9.72 8.83
C THR A 39 5.60 -8.68 9.94
N ARG A 40 4.41 -8.33 10.42
CA ARG A 40 4.18 -7.30 11.45
C ARG A 40 4.98 -7.54 12.72
N SER A 41 4.96 -8.77 13.23
CA SER A 41 5.68 -9.17 14.45
C SER A 41 7.20 -9.14 14.28
N ARG A 42 7.70 -9.18 13.04
CA ARG A 42 9.12 -9.17 12.69
C ARG A 42 9.66 -7.76 12.38
N CYS A 43 8.78 -6.75 12.34
CA CYS A 43 9.16 -5.35 12.13
C CYS A 43 9.54 -4.66 13.44
N SER A 44 10.41 -3.66 13.35
CA SER A 44 10.76 -2.75 14.43
C SER A 44 9.89 -1.50 14.35
N TRP A 45 9.23 -1.13 15.46
CA TRP A 45 8.25 -0.05 15.51
C TRP A 45 8.71 1.10 16.41
N ALA A 46 8.63 2.33 15.90
CA ALA A 46 8.77 3.56 16.68
C ALA A 46 7.38 4.11 17.05
N ALA A 47 7.29 4.93 18.10
CA ALA A 47 6.02 5.50 18.57
C ALA A 47 5.19 6.17 17.46
N LYS A 48 5.85 6.90 16.55
CA LYS A 48 5.21 7.56 15.38
C LYS A 48 4.60 6.61 14.35
N GLN A 49 4.86 5.31 14.46
CA GLN A 49 4.35 4.25 13.56
C GLN A 49 3.23 3.43 14.20
N LEU A 50 2.87 3.73 15.46
CA LEU A 50 1.83 3.02 16.18
C LEU A 50 0.45 3.69 16.04
N SER A 51 0.44 5.02 15.91
CA SER A 51 -0.76 5.82 15.80
C SER A 51 -0.57 6.91 14.75
N HIS A 52 -1.56 7.04 13.88
CA HIS A 52 -1.55 7.96 12.74
C HIS A 52 -2.81 8.82 12.73
N ARG A 53 -2.76 9.97 12.04
CA ARG A 53 -3.94 10.82 11.79
C ARG A 53 -5.11 10.04 11.16
N ARG A 54 -4.81 8.96 10.42
CA ARG A 54 -5.79 8.13 9.71
C ARG A 54 -6.34 6.97 10.55
N GLY A 55 -5.84 6.78 11.78
CA GLY A 55 -6.29 5.73 12.69
C GLY A 55 -5.16 5.07 13.47
N ASN A 56 -5.56 4.17 14.38
CA ASN A 56 -4.66 3.40 15.23
C ASN A 56 -4.33 2.07 14.55
N PHE A 57 -3.35 2.10 13.66
CA PHE A 57 -2.82 0.90 13.00
C PHE A 57 -1.32 1.07 12.79
N LEU A 58 -0.61 -0.05 12.69
CA LEU A 58 0.81 -0.04 12.42
C LEU A 58 1.06 0.22 10.93
N ALA A 59 1.88 1.22 10.61
CA ALA A 59 2.25 1.49 9.21
C ALA A 59 3.73 1.82 9.02
N LEU A 60 4.29 1.25 7.96
CA LEU A 60 5.60 1.60 7.41
C LEU A 60 5.41 2.02 5.95
N THR A 61 5.98 3.15 5.57
CA THR A 61 6.07 3.60 4.17
C THR A 61 7.37 3.08 3.56
N THR A 62 7.38 2.78 2.26
CA THR A 62 8.59 2.40 1.50
C THR A 62 8.53 2.96 0.08
N GLY A 63 9.65 2.98 -0.63
CA GLY A 63 9.76 3.54 -1.98
C GLY A 63 10.25 4.99 -1.97
N ILE A 64 9.72 5.80 -2.89
CA ILE A 64 10.12 7.20 -3.10
C ILE A 64 9.17 8.12 -2.33
N SER A 65 9.72 9.11 -1.64
CA SER A 65 8.98 10.18 -0.98
C SER A 65 9.29 11.53 -1.63
N TYR A 66 8.26 12.36 -1.75
CA TYR A 66 8.36 13.75 -2.15
C TYR A 66 7.28 14.56 -1.39
N GLY A 67 7.70 15.56 -0.63
CA GLY A 67 6.82 16.41 0.19
C GLY A 67 7.48 16.85 1.48
N GLY A 68 6.73 17.51 2.36
CA GLY A 68 7.21 17.89 3.71
C GLY A 68 8.43 18.83 3.73
N GLY A 69 8.65 19.60 2.65
CA GLY A 69 9.81 20.49 2.50
C GLY A 69 10.96 19.93 1.66
N GLN A 70 10.85 18.69 1.17
CA GLN A 70 11.82 18.13 0.21
C GLN A 70 11.79 18.89 -1.12
N ILE A 71 12.97 19.26 -1.62
CA ILE A 71 13.14 19.93 -2.92
C ILE A 71 13.32 18.95 -4.10
N ARG A 72 13.57 17.68 -3.81
CA ARG A 72 13.74 16.60 -4.81
C ARG A 72 13.19 15.29 -4.25
N PRO A 73 12.67 14.38 -5.10
CA PRO A 73 12.28 13.05 -4.68
C PRO A 73 13.46 12.26 -4.10
N GLY A 74 13.21 11.43 -3.09
CA GLY A 74 14.25 10.60 -2.47
C GLY A 74 13.71 9.28 -1.94
N ASN A 75 14.59 8.27 -1.89
CA ASN A 75 14.24 6.95 -1.36
C ASN A 75 14.06 7.00 0.16
N LEU A 76 13.02 6.36 0.66
CA LEU A 76 12.81 6.16 2.09
C LEU A 76 13.83 5.15 2.62
N VAL A 77 14.53 5.55 3.69
CA VAL A 77 15.56 4.73 4.33
C VAL A 77 15.02 4.15 5.63
N HIS A 78 15.29 2.86 5.85
CA HIS A 78 14.93 2.14 7.06
C HIS A 78 16.15 1.48 7.69
N ASN A 79 16.03 1.09 8.97
CA ASN A 79 17.01 0.19 9.58
C ASN A 79 17.07 -1.14 8.81
N ARG A 80 18.18 -1.88 8.98
CA ARG A 80 18.44 -3.13 8.24
C ARG A 80 17.30 -4.14 8.34
N ASN A 81 16.69 -4.28 9.53
CA ASN A 81 15.60 -5.22 9.75
C ASN A 81 14.35 -4.86 8.93
N ASN A 82 13.87 -3.62 9.07
CA ASN A 82 12.68 -3.15 8.36
C ASN A 82 12.91 -3.08 6.85
N ALA A 83 14.10 -2.69 6.39
CA ALA A 83 14.44 -2.71 4.97
C ALA A 83 14.30 -4.13 4.38
N ALA A 84 14.80 -5.14 5.09
CA ALA A 84 14.65 -6.54 4.66
C ALA A 84 13.19 -7.01 4.66
N ARG A 85 12.40 -6.67 5.69
CA ARG A 85 10.97 -7.01 5.75
C ARG A 85 10.14 -6.31 4.67
N LEU A 86 10.42 -5.05 4.39
CA LEU A 86 9.75 -4.30 3.32
C LEU A 86 10.12 -4.86 1.94
N ALA A 87 11.38 -5.22 1.71
CA ALA A 87 11.80 -5.88 0.48
C ALA A 87 11.10 -7.24 0.28
N GLU A 88 10.95 -8.03 1.34
CA GLU A 88 10.20 -9.30 1.33
C GLU A 88 8.73 -9.07 0.93
N LEU A 89 8.06 -8.06 1.49
CA LEU A 89 6.68 -7.72 1.15
C LEU A 89 6.55 -7.23 -0.30
N VAL A 90 7.44 -6.35 -0.76
CA VAL A 90 7.44 -5.85 -2.14
C VAL A 90 7.66 -6.96 -3.16
N ALA A 91 8.49 -7.96 -2.82
CA ALA A 91 8.76 -9.11 -3.68
C ALA A 91 7.63 -10.18 -3.63
N TYR A 92 6.68 -10.08 -2.71
CA TYR A 92 5.63 -11.08 -2.55
C TYR A 92 4.57 -10.95 -3.65
N LYS A 93 4.26 -12.10 -4.29
CA LYS A 93 3.45 -12.16 -5.53
C LYS A 93 2.10 -11.46 -5.41
N SER A 94 1.43 -11.55 -4.26
CA SER A 94 0.14 -10.90 -4.08
C SER A 94 0.24 -9.38 -4.17
N PHE A 95 1.28 -8.76 -3.61
CA PHE A 95 1.49 -7.32 -3.71
C PHE A 95 1.86 -6.87 -5.12
N GLN A 96 2.67 -7.65 -5.84
CA GLN A 96 2.99 -7.38 -7.25
C GLN A 96 1.74 -7.46 -8.14
N ARG A 97 0.87 -8.45 -7.90
CA ARG A 97 -0.39 -8.58 -8.64
C ARG A 97 -1.35 -7.43 -8.35
N MET A 98 -1.41 -6.98 -7.10
CA MET A 98 -2.23 -5.84 -6.70
C MET A 98 -1.75 -4.52 -7.30
N SER A 99 -0.45 -4.27 -7.29
CA SER A 99 0.10 -3.03 -7.86
C SER A 99 -0.09 -2.97 -9.39
N GLY A 100 0.00 -4.11 -10.08
CA GLY A 100 -0.28 -4.18 -11.52
C GLY A 100 -1.70 -3.71 -11.90
N PHE A 101 -2.71 -3.99 -11.07
CA PHE A 101 -4.07 -3.52 -11.33
C PHE A 101 -4.22 -2.00 -11.17
N ALA A 102 -3.53 -1.41 -10.20
CA ALA A 102 -3.60 0.03 -9.95
C ALA A 102 -2.90 0.85 -11.04
N ASN A 103 -1.92 0.26 -11.74
CA ASN A 103 -1.07 0.95 -12.70
C ASN A 103 -1.50 0.85 -14.17
N GLY A 104 -2.58 0.10 -14.47
CA GLY A 104 -3.28 0.10 -15.77
C GLY A 104 -2.42 -0.29 -16.97
#